data_AF-A0A1I6P0B5-F1
#
_entry.id   AF-A0A1I6P0B5-F1
#
_cell.length_a   1.000
_cell.length_b   1.000
_cell.length_c   1.000
_cell.angle_alpha   90.00
_cell.angle_beta   90.00
_cell.angle_gamma   90.00
#
_symmetry.space_group_name_H-M   'P 1'
#
loop_
_entity.id
_entity.type
_entity.pdbx_description
1 polymer ?
#
loop_
_entity_poly.entity_id
_entity_poly.type
_entity_poly.pdbx_seq_one_letter_code
_entity_poly.pdbx_strand_id
1 'polypeptide(L)'
;MIGAGDVTEVKSGPAFNKIEQSALVAVMRRDAQKAADYAERHRVPYWYTDADELLRDDSLNAIYIATPPYAHLDYAERALKRGKMVYVEKPMVMNQEEAKALVELVEQYNGKLVVAHYRREMPYFLKIKELLQSKIIGESKMVRLVTAKKKMTDQET
;
A
#
# COMPACT_ATOMS: atom_id res chain seq x y z
N MET A 1 7.89 4.02 -5.19
CA MET A 1 7.37 3.61 -3.87
C MET A 1 7.98 4.49 -2.79
N ILE A 2 7.16 5.04 -1.90
CA ILE A 2 7.60 5.86 -0.76
C ILE A 2 7.47 5.00 0.51
N GLY A 3 8.57 4.79 1.24
CA GLY A 3 8.58 3.94 2.43
C GLY A 3 9.03 2.50 2.16
N ALA A 4 10.30 2.31 1.79
CA ALA A 4 10.89 0.98 1.59
C ALA A 4 11.37 0.34 2.92
N GLY A 5 10.43 -0.10 3.75
CA GLY A 5 10.69 -0.77 5.03
C GLY A 5 10.27 -2.25 5.04
N ASP A 6 10.26 -2.88 6.21
CA ASP A 6 10.08 -4.35 6.37
C ASP A 6 8.85 -4.92 5.66
N VAL A 7 7.75 -4.17 5.60
CA VAL A 7 6.51 -4.60 4.92
C VAL A 7 6.74 -4.80 3.42
N THR A 8 7.64 -4.03 2.81
CA THR A 8 7.87 -4.04 1.37
C THR A 8 8.94 -5.05 0.98
N GLU A 9 9.85 -5.41 1.90
CA GLU A 9 10.94 -6.37 1.69
C GLU A 9 10.48 -7.69 1.09
N VAL A 10 9.47 -8.32 1.70
CA VAL A 10 9.06 -9.68 1.30
C VAL A 10 7.76 -9.68 0.51
N LYS A 11 6.85 -8.77 0.85
CA LYS A 11 5.46 -8.82 0.38
C LYS A 11 5.24 -7.84 -0.76
N SER A 12 5.06 -6.56 -0.42
CA SER A 12 4.50 -5.60 -1.37
C SER A 12 5.50 -5.16 -2.44
N GLY A 13 6.79 -5.05 -2.14
CA GLY A 13 7.80 -4.61 -3.11
C GLY A 13 7.97 -5.59 -4.28
N PRO A 14 8.34 -6.86 -4.03
CA PRO A 14 8.52 -7.85 -5.08
C PRO A 14 7.25 -8.15 -5.89
N ALA A 15 6.06 -7.96 -5.31
CA ALA A 15 4.80 -8.26 -5.97
C ALA A 15 4.56 -7.42 -7.23
N PHE A 16 5.03 -6.17 -7.27
CA PHE A 16 4.87 -5.31 -8.47
C PHE A 16 5.56 -5.89 -9.69
N ASN A 17 6.71 -6.57 -9.51
CA ASN A 17 7.46 -7.19 -10.62
C ASN A 17 6.87 -8.52 -11.10
N LYS A 18 5.83 -9.05 -10.42
CA LYS A 18 5.19 -10.33 -10.77
C LYS A 18 3.99 -10.16 -11.71
N ILE A 19 3.51 -8.94 -11.88
CA ILE A 19 2.33 -8.63 -12.68
C ILE A 19 2.79 -8.12 -14.04
N GLU A 20 2.19 -8.65 -15.10
CA GLU A 20 2.44 -8.16 -16.46
C GLU A 20 2.15 -6.65 -16.53
N GLN A 21 3.00 -5.89 -17.23
CA GLN A 21 2.88 -4.43 -17.36
C GLN A 21 3.06 -3.64 -16.04
N SER A 22 3.66 -4.24 -15.01
CA SER A 22 4.00 -3.59 -13.75
C SER A 22 5.46 -3.81 -13.39
N ALA A 23 6.08 -2.78 -12.80
CA ALA A 23 7.45 -2.86 -12.31
C ALA A 23 7.67 -1.88 -11.15
N LEU A 24 8.43 -2.31 -10.14
CA LEU A 24 8.96 -1.42 -9.11
C LEU A 24 10.25 -0.79 -9.64
N VAL A 25 10.13 0.43 -10.16
CA VAL A 25 11.25 1.14 -10.82
C VAL A 25 11.98 2.13 -9.90
N ALA A 26 11.33 2.60 -8.84
CA ALA A 26 11.88 3.61 -7.93
C ALA A 26 11.46 3.37 -6.47
N VAL A 27 12.38 3.57 -5.53
CA VAL A 27 12.12 3.57 -4.08
C VAL A 27 12.60 4.85 -3.40
N MET A 28 11.97 5.23 -2.29
CA MET A 28 12.39 6.35 -1.47
C MET A 28 12.46 5.97 0.00
N ARG A 29 13.54 6.41 0.65
CA ARG A 29 13.69 6.52 2.10
C ARG A 29 14.47 7.78 2.43
N ARG A 30 14.15 8.42 3.56
CA ARG A 30 14.91 9.58 4.07
C ARG A 30 16.40 9.30 4.30
N ASP A 31 16.74 8.05 4.60
CA ASP A 31 18.10 7.59 4.82
C ASP A 31 18.67 7.05 3.51
N ALA A 32 19.69 7.73 2.98
CA ALA A 32 20.32 7.41 1.70
C ALA A 32 20.91 6.00 1.65
N GLN A 33 21.59 5.59 2.72
CA GLN A 33 22.22 4.27 2.78
C GLN A 33 21.15 3.18 2.71
N LYS A 34 20.06 3.36 3.47
CA LYS A 34 18.94 2.41 3.46
C LYS A 34 18.14 2.41 2.15
N ALA A 35 18.05 3.55 1.46
CA ALA A 35 17.40 3.62 0.17
C ALA A 35 18.21 2.86 -0.90
N ALA A 36 19.52 3.10 -0.94
CA ALA A 36 20.46 2.43 -1.83
C ALA A 36 20.53 0.92 -1.58
N ASP A 37 20.66 0.51 -0.31
CA ASP A 37 20.67 -0.91 0.07
C ASP A 37 19.40 -1.65 -0.36
N TYR A 38 18.22 -1.05 -0.12
CA TYR A 38 16.96 -1.65 -0.56
C TYR A 38 16.94 -1.79 -2.09
N ALA A 39 17.32 -0.72 -2.80
CA ALA A 39 17.32 -0.73 -4.26
C ALA A 39 18.26 -1.80 -4.84
N GLU A 40 19.45 -1.95 -4.28
CA GLU A 40 20.41 -2.98 -4.68
C GLU A 40 19.85 -4.40 -4.44
N ARG A 41 19.42 -4.70 -3.22
CA ARG A 41 18.91 -6.03 -2.84
C ARG A 41 17.67 -6.45 -3.64
N HIS A 42 16.82 -5.48 -3.99
CA HIS A 42 15.57 -5.71 -4.73
C HIS A 42 15.68 -5.42 -6.24
N ARG A 43 16.87 -5.06 -6.72
CA ARG A 43 17.14 -4.71 -8.13
C ARG A 43 16.21 -3.61 -8.65
N VAL A 44 15.98 -2.59 -7.83
CA VAL A 44 15.22 -1.39 -8.22
C VAL A 44 16.20 -0.40 -8.87
N PRO A 45 15.95 0.05 -10.11
CA PRO A 45 16.88 0.91 -10.85
C PRO A 45 17.19 2.25 -10.17
N TYR A 46 16.19 2.87 -9.54
CA TYR A 46 16.33 4.21 -8.98
C TYR A 46 15.99 4.26 -7.49
N TRP A 47 16.68 5.11 -6.76
CA TRP A 47 16.36 5.41 -5.38
C TRP A 47 16.52 6.90 -5.09
N TYR A 48 15.72 7.39 -4.15
CA TYR A 48 15.63 8.80 -3.78
C TYR A 48 15.68 8.95 -2.26
N THR A 49 16.15 10.12 -1.83
CA THR A 49 16.12 10.51 -0.41
C THR A 49 15.03 11.52 -0.09
N ASP A 50 14.48 12.14 -1.14
CA ASP A 50 13.40 13.10 -1.06
C ASP A 50 12.17 12.60 -1.85
N ALA A 51 10.99 12.86 -1.29
CA ALA A 51 9.76 12.41 -1.90
C ALA A 51 9.32 13.31 -3.07
N ASP A 52 9.60 14.61 -3.04
CA ASP A 52 9.27 15.51 -4.16
C ASP A 52 10.17 15.24 -5.37
N GLU A 53 11.41 14.83 -5.18
CA GLU A 53 12.26 14.32 -6.26
C GLU A 53 11.64 13.09 -6.92
N LEU A 54 11.26 12.07 -6.13
CA LEU A 54 10.59 10.88 -6.67
C LEU A 54 9.28 11.25 -7.38
N LEU A 55 8.47 12.11 -6.78
CA LEU A 55 7.15 12.47 -7.31
C LEU A 55 7.22 13.34 -8.58
N ARG A 56 8.34 14.04 -8.81
CA ARG A 56 8.61 14.82 -10.03
C ARG A 56 9.06 13.97 -11.23
N ASP A 57 9.38 12.70 -11.01
CA ASP A 57 9.73 11.80 -12.10
C ASP A 57 8.50 11.46 -12.94
N ASP A 58 8.46 11.99 -14.17
CA ASP A 58 7.37 11.78 -15.12
C ASP A 58 7.31 10.35 -15.70
N SER A 59 8.38 9.56 -15.54
CA SER A 59 8.36 8.14 -15.91
C SER A 59 7.52 7.29 -14.95
N LEU A 60 7.25 7.78 -13.73
CA LEU A 60 6.41 7.10 -12.76
C LEU A 60 4.93 7.43 -12.98
N ASN A 61 4.07 6.43 -13.12
CA ASN A 61 2.63 6.62 -13.29
C ASN A 61 1.81 6.33 -12.02
N ALA A 62 2.40 5.61 -11.05
CA ALA A 62 1.75 5.20 -9.81
C ALA A 62 2.71 5.25 -8.63
N ILE A 63 2.19 5.60 -7.45
CA ILE A 63 2.92 5.73 -6.20
C ILE A 63 2.31 4.79 -5.17
N TYR A 64 3.11 3.81 -4.76
CA TYR A 64 2.81 3.00 -3.59
C TYR A 64 3.38 3.69 -2.33
N ILE A 65 2.52 3.98 -1.36
CA ILE A 65 2.82 4.62 -0.08
C ILE A 65 2.79 3.56 1.02
N ALA A 66 3.97 3.20 1.53
CA ALA A 66 4.20 2.21 2.57
C ALA A 66 4.87 2.84 3.80
N THR A 67 4.41 4.03 4.17
CA THR A 67 4.91 4.79 5.33
C THR A 67 4.06 4.52 6.57
N PRO A 68 4.40 5.06 7.74
CA PRO A 68 3.47 5.10 8.86
C PRO A 68 2.18 5.88 8.50
N PRO A 69 1.02 5.54 9.09
CA PRO A 69 -0.27 6.09 8.66
C PRO A 69 -0.42 7.60 8.78
N TYR A 70 0.26 8.23 9.74
CA TYR A 70 0.26 9.69 9.91
C TYR A 70 0.79 10.46 8.71
N ALA A 71 1.57 9.80 7.83
CA ALA A 71 2.16 10.43 6.65
C ALA A 71 1.39 10.14 5.36
N HIS A 72 0.36 9.29 5.40
CA HIS A 72 -0.34 8.85 4.20
C HIS A 72 -1.05 9.99 3.47
N LEU A 73 -1.75 10.86 4.22
CA LEU A 73 -2.52 11.95 3.63
C LEU A 73 -1.62 12.92 2.85
N ASP A 74 -0.51 13.36 3.44
CA ASP A 74 0.47 14.26 2.79
C ASP A 74 1.01 13.66 1.48
N TYR A 75 1.52 12.43 1.53
CA TYR A 75 2.08 11.80 0.34
C TYR A 75 1.03 11.51 -0.73
N ALA A 76 -0.19 11.13 -0.32
CA ALA A 76 -1.27 10.89 -1.25
C ALA A 76 -1.69 12.19 -1.95
N GLU A 77 -1.85 13.29 -1.21
CA GLU A 77 -2.15 14.60 -1.79
C GLU A 77 -1.10 15.01 -2.82
N ARG A 78 0.18 14.94 -2.44
CA ARG A 78 1.30 15.35 -3.30
C ARG A 78 1.39 14.53 -4.58
N ALA A 79 1.08 13.24 -4.50
CA ALA A 79 1.03 12.33 -5.63
C ALA A 79 -0.19 12.59 -6.54
N LEU A 80 -1.39 12.70 -5.96
CA LEU A 80 -2.63 12.97 -6.70
C LEU A 80 -2.56 14.32 -7.43
N LYS A 81 -2.03 15.35 -6.78
CA LYS A 81 -1.81 16.68 -7.37
C LYS A 81 -0.93 16.65 -8.62
N ARG A 82 -0.07 15.64 -8.77
CA ARG A 82 0.79 15.41 -9.96
C ARG A 82 0.20 14.42 -10.95
N GLY A 83 -1.08 14.06 -10.80
CA GLY A 83 -1.77 13.11 -11.66
C GLY A 83 -1.27 11.66 -11.51
N LYS A 84 -0.56 11.33 -10.42
CA LYS A 84 -0.10 9.96 -10.18
C LYS A 84 -1.21 9.14 -9.55
N MET A 85 -1.36 7.87 -9.95
CA MET A 85 -2.24 6.95 -9.23
C MET A 85 -1.65 6.60 -7.87
N VAL A 86 -2.49 6.44 -6.85
CA VAL A 86 -2.03 6.15 -5.49
C VAL A 86 -2.47 4.75 -5.04
N TYR A 87 -1.53 3.99 -4.49
CA TYR A 87 -1.79 2.77 -3.75
C TYR A 87 -1.25 2.97 -2.33
N VAL A 88 -2.09 2.91 -1.30
CA VAL A 88 -1.69 3.29 0.07
C VAL A 88 -1.89 2.14 1.05
N GLU A 89 -0.91 1.93 1.93
CA GLU A 89 -1.00 0.91 2.97
C GLU A 89 -2.14 1.15 3.95
N LYS A 90 -2.57 0.07 4.62
CA LYS A 90 -3.58 0.14 5.68
C LYS A 90 -2.93 0.38 7.05
N PRO A 91 -3.60 1.10 7.98
CA PRO A 91 -4.83 1.88 7.76
C PRO A 91 -4.59 3.05 6.80
N MET A 92 -5.62 3.39 6.00
CA MET A 92 -5.53 4.37 4.92
C MET A 92 -4.98 5.72 5.40
N VAL A 93 -5.43 6.17 6.58
CA VAL A 93 -5.07 7.42 7.26
C VAL A 93 -5.33 7.24 8.78
N MET A 94 -5.07 8.26 9.61
CA MET A 94 -5.15 8.14 11.07
C MET A 94 -6.58 8.13 11.61
N ASN A 95 -7.50 8.88 10.99
CA ASN A 95 -8.85 9.10 11.52
C ASN A 95 -9.87 9.36 10.40
N GLN A 96 -11.14 9.54 10.79
CA GLN A 96 -12.25 9.75 9.86
C GLN A 96 -12.17 11.10 9.13
N GLU A 97 -11.67 12.15 9.78
CA GLU A 97 -11.56 13.48 9.18
C GLU A 97 -10.54 13.48 8.05
N GLU A 98 -9.36 12.91 8.29
CA GLU A 98 -8.35 12.68 7.25
C GLU A 98 -8.88 11.79 6.13
N ALA A 99 -9.76 10.82 6.44
CA ALA A 99 -10.32 9.93 5.43
C ALA A 99 -11.28 10.68 4.49
N LYS A 100 -12.08 11.61 5.03
CA LYS A 100 -12.94 12.49 4.23
C LYS A 100 -12.10 13.42 3.36
N ALA A 101 -11.09 14.07 3.95
CA ALA A 101 -10.16 14.92 3.20
C ALA A 101 -9.49 14.15 2.05
N LEU A 102 -9.06 12.91 2.28
CA LEU A 102 -8.46 12.10 1.23
C LEU A 102 -9.43 11.79 0.07
N VAL A 103 -10.71 11.54 0.37
CA VAL A 103 -11.74 11.35 -0.66
C VAL A 103 -11.94 12.62 -1.48
N GLU A 104 -12.05 13.76 -0.82
CA GLU A 104 -12.17 15.07 -1.48
C GLU A 104 -10.98 15.35 -2.40
N LEU A 105 -9.75 15.02 -1.97
CA LEU A 105 -8.55 15.18 -2.81
C LEU A 105 -8.57 14.28 -4.05
N VAL A 106 -9.03 13.03 -3.91
CA VAL A 106 -9.16 12.11 -5.05
C VAL A 106 -10.14 12.66 -6.08
N GLU A 107 -11.28 13.20 -5.63
CA GLU A 107 -12.28 13.85 -6.49
C GLU A 107 -11.73 15.13 -7.12
N GLN A 108 -11.13 16.01 -6.32
CA GLN A 108 -10.58 17.30 -6.73
C GLN A 108 -9.54 17.15 -7.86
N TYR A 109 -8.65 16.15 -7.74
CA TYR A 109 -7.60 15.91 -8.73
C TYR A 109 -7.99 14.92 -9.83
N ASN A 110 -9.26 14.48 -9.87
CA ASN A 110 -9.73 13.41 -10.76
C ASN A 110 -8.78 12.19 -10.76
N GLY A 111 -8.30 11.83 -9.56
CA GLY A 111 -7.28 10.83 -9.36
C GLY A 111 -7.86 9.44 -9.09
N LYS A 112 -6.96 8.47 -8.89
CA LYS A 112 -7.33 7.12 -8.47
C LYS A 112 -6.49 6.73 -7.27
N LEU A 113 -7.16 6.31 -6.19
CA LEU A 113 -6.53 5.80 -4.99
C LEU A 113 -7.09 4.44 -4.61
N VAL A 114 -6.21 3.49 -4.26
CA VAL A 114 -6.58 2.17 -3.75
C VAL A 114 -5.90 1.94 -2.41
N VAL A 115 -6.64 1.40 -1.44
CA VAL A 115 -6.09 0.99 -0.14
C VAL A 115 -5.62 -0.47 -0.23
N ALA A 116 -4.47 -0.79 0.36
CA ALA A 116 -3.80 -2.10 0.32
C ALA A 116 -4.51 -3.22 1.12
N HIS A 117 -5.81 -3.40 0.89
CA HIS A 117 -6.61 -4.50 1.39
C HIS A 117 -6.49 -5.75 0.49
N TYR A 118 -5.25 -6.20 0.21
CA TYR A 118 -4.98 -7.32 -0.71
C TYR A 118 -5.79 -8.60 -0.41
N ARG A 119 -6.13 -8.81 0.87
CA ARG A 119 -6.98 -9.93 1.31
C ARG A 119 -8.33 -9.98 0.61
N ARG A 120 -8.90 -8.85 0.19
CA ARG A 120 -10.20 -8.81 -0.52
C ARG A 120 -10.17 -9.59 -1.84
N GLU A 121 -9.00 -9.71 -2.46
CA GLU A 121 -8.79 -10.38 -3.74
C GLU A 121 -8.23 -11.81 -3.59
N MET A 122 -8.02 -12.29 -2.36
CA MET A 122 -7.53 -13.67 -2.17
C MET A 122 -8.65 -14.68 -2.49
N PRO A 123 -8.34 -15.79 -3.19
CA PRO A 123 -9.35 -16.76 -3.65
C PRO A 123 -10.32 -17.24 -2.56
N TYR A 124 -9.83 -17.43 -1.33
CA TYR A 124 -10.68 -17.90 -0.24
C TYR A 124 -11.69 -16.83 0.23
N PHE A 125 -11.33 -15.54 0.23
CA PHE A 125 -12.27 -14.46 0.57
C PHE A 125 -13.30 -14.26 -0.54
N LEU A 126 -12.87 -14.37 -1.80
CA LEU A 126 -13.78 -14.37 -2.95
C LEU A 126 -14.76 -15.54 -2.87
N LYS A 127 -14.29 -16.74 -2.49
CA LYS A 127 -15.15 -17.90 -2.29
C LYS A 127 -16.13 -17.71 -1.14
N ILE A 128 -15.70 -17.14 0.00
CA ILE A 128 -16.60 -16.82 1.10
C ILE A 128 -17.69 -15.84 0.64
N LYS A 129 -17.32 -14.79 -0.12
CA LYS A 129 -18.28 -13.84 -0.69
C LYS A 129 -19.29 -14.55 -1.60
N GLU A 130 -18.83 -15.41 -2.49
CA GLU A 130 -19.68 -16.22 -3.38
C GLU A 130 -20.68 -17.08 -2.60
N LEU A 131 -20.22 -17.82 -1.57
CA LEU A 131 -21.08 -18.69 -0.75
C LEU A 131 -22.12 -17.92 0.07
N LEU A 132 -21.75 -16.73 0.56
CA LEU A 132 -22.70 -15.86 1.26
C LEU A 132 -23.74 -15.28 0.28
N GLN A 133 -23.33 -14.91 -0.93
CA GLN A 133 -24.23 -14.38 -1.96
C GLN A 133 -25.18 -15.44 -2.52
N SER A 134 -24.73 -16.69 -2.65
CA SER A 134 -25.56 -17.82 -3.10
C SER A 134 -26.59 -18.27 -2.06
N LYS A 135 -26.51 -17.74 -0.82
CA LYS A 135 -27.39 -18.11 0.30
C LYS A 135 -27.40 -19.62 0.58
N ILE A 136 -26.32 -20.34 0.31
CA ILE A 136 -26.24 -21.81 0.54
C ILE A 136 -26.44 -22.19 2.02
N ILE A 137 -26.14 -21.27 2.94
CA ILE A 137 -26.38 -21.41 4.39
C ILE A 137 -27.59 -20.60 4.88
N GLY A 138 -28.43 -20.10 3.97
CA GLY A 138 -29.50 -19.13 4.27
C GLY A 138 -28.96 -17.71 4.50
N GLU A 139 -29.70 -16.90 5.27
CA GLU A 139 -29.27 -15.56 5.63
C GLU A 139 -28.24 -15.58 6.77
N SER A 140 -27.09 -14.95 6.55
CA SER A 140 -26.09 -14.78 7.60
C SER A 140 -26.65 -13.97 8.77
N LYS A 141 -26.64 -14.54 9.97
CA LYS A 141 -27.09 -13.86 11.20
C LYS A 141 -25.95 -13.37 12.09
N MET A 142 -24.81 -14.06 12.09
CA MET A 142 -23.67 -13.73 12.92
C MET A 142 -22.36 -14.06 12.22
N VAL A 143 -21.37 -13.19 12.38
CA VAL A 143 -19.97 -13.46 12.01
C VAL A 143 -19.13 -13.33 13.27
N ARG A 144 -18.40 -14.39 13.62
CA ARG A 144 -17.45 -14.39 14.75
C ARG A 144 -16.04 -14.54 14.20
N LEU A 145 -15.22 -13.51 14.40
CA LEU A 145 -13.80 -13.52 14.04
C LEU A 145 -12.98 -13.75 15.31
N VAL A 146 -12.22 -14.84 15.35
CA VAL A 146 -11.28 -15.14 16.42
C VAL A 146 -9.89 -15.10 15.84
N THR A 147 -9.07 -14.17 16.30
CA THR A 147 -7.66 -14.06 15.91
C THR A 147 -6.79 -14.44 17.09
N ALA A 148 -6.07 -15.57 16.98
CA ALA A 148 -5.01 -15.91 17.92
C ALA A 148 -3.67 -15.41 17.35
N LYS A 149 -2.91 -14.65 18.14
CA LYS A 149 -1.49 -14.39 17.84
C LYS A 149 -0.66 -15.40 18.62
N LYS A 150 0.35 -16.00 17.98
CA LYS A 150 1.40 -16.73 18.69
C LYS A 150 2.08 -15.74 19.64
N LYS A 151 2.26 -16.08 20.92
CA LYS A 151 3.09 -15.27 21.82
C LYS A 151 4.48 -15.15 21.19
N MET A 152 4.97 -13.92 21.01
CA MET A 152 6.39 -13.71 20.76
C MET A 152 7.14 -14.27 21.97
N THR A 153 8.03 -15.23 21.72
CA THR A 153 8.97 -15.73 22.72
C THR A 153 10.18 -14.80 22.76
N ASP A 154 10.73 -14.55 23.95
CA ASP A 154 11.80 -13.56 24.21
C ASP A 154 13.14 -13.78 23.45
N GLN A 155 13.20 -14.71 22.49
CA GLN A 155 14.42 -15.10 21.76
C GLN A 155 14.56 -14.48 20.36
N GLU A 156 13.66 -13.57 19.95
CA GLU A 156 13.74 -12.87 18.65
C GLU A 156 13.72 -11.34 18.85
N THR A 157 14.70 -10.82 19.61
CA THR A 157 14.99 -9.37 19.69
C THR A 157 16.31 -9.05 19.00
#